data_AF-X0ZV57-F1
#
_entry.id   AF-X0ZV57-F1
#
_cell.length_a   1.000
_cell.length_b   1.000
_cell.length_c   1.000
_cell.angle_alpha   90.00
_cell.angle_beta   90.00
_cell.angle_gamma   90.00
#
_symmetry.space_group_name_H-M   'P 1'
#
loop_
_entity.id
_entity.type
_entity.pdbx_description
1 polymer ?
#
loop_
_entity_poly.entity_id
_entity_poly.type
_entity_poly.pdbx_seq_one_letter_code
_entity_poly.pdbx_strand_id
1 'polypeptide(L)'
;EYICMPEDGALAIKPANMTYEETACVPYGALTALFFLRKGNIQSGQKILIFGASGGVGTAAVQLAKYFGAEITGVCSTTKLELVKSLGADKVIDYTKEDFTKSGQIYDIIFDTVGKSSVSGCKRSLKKKGFYLLTTFGLPKLVQVLWLSMTSSKKVIIGMVKGRAEDLIFLKELIEAGKIKSAIDKRYPLEQTAEAHRYVETGHKKGNVVITVEHNNKT
;
A
#
# COMPACT_ATOMS: atom_id res chain seq x y z
N GLU A 1 -10.14 -22.52 14.13
CA GLU A 1 -9.11 -22.95 13.15
C GLU A 1 -7.73 -22.41 13.55
N TYR A 2 -6.64 -22.97 13.03
CA TYR A 2 -5.27 -22.59 13.39
C TYR A 2 -4.33 -22.56 12.16
N ILE A 3 -3.24 -21.80 12.26
CA ILE A 3 -2.13 -21.80 11.30
C ILE A 3 -0.82 -22.12 12.03
N CYS A 4 0.03 -22.95 11.44
CA CYS A 4 1.39 -23.20 11.93
C CYS A 4 2.34 -22.18 11.33
N MET A 5 3.21 -21.58 12.16
CA MET A 5 4.22 -20.63 11.73
C MET A 5 5.59 -20.97 12.32
N PRO A 6 6.70 -20.63 11.63
CA PRO A 6 8.04 -20.71 12.22
C PRO A 6 8.14 -19.81 13.46
N GLU A 7 8.86 -20.28 14.48
CA GLU A 7 9.12 -19.51 15.70
C GLU A 7 9.87 -18.20 15.42
N ASP A 8 10.81 -18.24 14.47
CA ASP A 8 11.57 -17.10 13.94
C ASP A 8 10.85 -16.38 12.79
N GLY A 9 9.56 -16.68 12.59
CA GLY A 9 8.72 -16.03 11.59
C GLY A 9 8.50 -14.55 11.88
N ALA A 10 7.87 -13.86 10.92
CA ALA A 10 7.42 -12.48 11.12
C ALA A 10 6.24 -12.44 12.10
N LEU A 11 6.54 -12.53 13.39
CA LEU A 11 5.61 -12.53 14.50
C LEU A 11 5.88 -11.33 15.40
N ALA A 12 4.80 -10.72 15.91
CA ALA A 12 4.86 -9.66 16.90
C ALA A 12 3.58 -9.70 17.74
N ILE A 13 3.66 -9.15 18.95
CA ILE A 13 2.50 -9.01 19.83
C ILE A 13 1.47 -8.06 19.19
N LYS A 14 0.19 -8.44 19.25
CA LYS A 14 -0.92 -7.61 18.76
C LYS A 14 -0.89 -6.22 19.41
N PRO A 15 -1.10 -5.12 18.67
CA PRO A 15 -1.29 -3.80 19.26
C PRO A 15 -2.42 -3.82 20.31
N ALA A 16 -2.21 -3.16 21.45
CA ALA A 16 -3.19 -3.18 22.54
C ALA A 16 -4.51 -2.45 22.18
N ASN A 17 -4.43 -1.45 21.29
CA ASN A 17 -5.53 -0.57 20.89
C ASN A 17 -6.27 -1.00 19.61
N MET A 18 -6.07 -2.23 19.13
CA MET A 18 -6.77 -2.78 17.96
C MET A 18 -7.47 -4.10 18.27
N THR A 19 -8.60 -4.32 17.61
CA THR A 19 -9.23 -5.64 17.52
C THR A 19 -8.37 -6.63 16.72
N TYR A 20 -8.68 -7.93 16.80
CA TYR A 20 -8.03 -8.95 15.97
C TYR A 20 -8.23 -8.67 14.47
N GLU A 21 -9.44 -8.27 14.09
CA GLU A 21 -9.81 -7.96 12.71
C GLU A 21 -9.04 -6.77 12.15
N GLU A 22 -8.92 -5.70 12.94
CA GLU A 22 -8.10 -4.53 12.58
C GLU A 22 -6.63 -4.90 12.48
N THR A 23 -6.12 -5.73 13.39
CA THR A 23 -4.72 -6.15 13.36
C THR A 23 -4.44 -7.03 12.15
N ALA A 24 -5.35 -7.94 11.78
CA ALA A 24 -5.18 -8.84 10.63
C ALA A 24 -5.00 -8.09 9.29
N CYS A 25 -5.47 -6.84 9.21
CA CYS A 25 -5.30 -5.99 8.03
C CYS A 25 -3.88 -5.42 7.86
N VAL A 26 -3.08 -5.39 8.92
CA VAL A 26 -1.82 -4.65 8.97
C VAL A 26 -0.68 -5.39 8.25
N PRO A 27 -0.38 -6.67 8.53
CA PRO A 27 0.87 -7.30 8.08
C PRO A 27 1.09 -7.19 6.58
N TYR A 28 0.13 -7.60 5.75
CA TYR A 28 0.33 -7.60 4.31
C TYR A 28 0.49 -6.18 3.73
N GLY A 29 -0.48 -5.30 3.99
CA GLY A 29 -0.51 -3.96 3.39
C GLY A 29 0.60 -3.06 3.90
N ALA A 30 0.79 -3.02 5.21
CA ALA A 30 1.71 -2.08 5.86
C ALA A 30 3.17 -2.53 5.75
N LEU A 31 3.49 -3.83 5.85
CA LEU A 31 4.87 -4.29 5.60
C LEU A 31 5.27 -4.04 4.14
N THR A 32 4.36 -4.28 3.20
CA THR A 32 4.62 -4.01 1.77
C THR A 32 4.90 -2.52 1.57
N ALA A 33 4.03 -1.66 2.08
CA ALA A 33 4.21 -0.22 1.96
C ALA A 33 5.51 0.25 2.61
N LEU A 34 5.80 -0.19 3.84
CA LEU A 34 7.01 0.18 4.58
C LEU A 34 8.29 -0.23 3.84
N PHE A 35 8.35 -1.46 3.34
CA PHE A 35 9.47 -1.97 2.56
C PHE A 35 9.77 -1.09 1.34
N PHE A 36 8.74 -0.82 0.52
CA PHE A 36 8.92 -0.04 -0.70
C PHE A 36 9.26 1.41 -0.41
N LEU A 37 8.59 2.04 0.56
CA LEU A 37 8.86 3.43 0.95
C LEU A 37 10.30 3.60 1.45
N ARG A 38 10.80 2.68 2.29
CA ARG A 38 12.21 2.69 2.74
C ARG A 38 13.18 2.45 1.58
N LYS A 39 12.89 1.51 0.66
CA LYS A 39 13.72 1.29 -0.55
C LYS A 39 13.69 2.47 -1.53
N GLY A 40 12.58 3.21 -1.57
CA GLY A 40 12.44 4.47 -2.27
C GLY A 40 13.13 5.65 -1.59
N ASN A 41 13.76 5.42 -0.44
CA ASN A 41 14.41 6.42 0.38
C ASN A 41 13.49 7.63 0.64
N ILE A 42 12.25 7.36 1.08
CA ILE A 42 11.30 8.42 1.42
C ILE A 42 11.88 9.35 2.50
N GLN A 43 11.76 10.66 2.27
CA GLN A 43 12.21 11.71 3.18
C GLN A 43 11.12 12.77 3.34
N SER A 44 11.18 13.51 4.45
CA SER A 44 10.28 14.65 4.67
C SER A 44 10.42 15.70 3.56
N GLY A 45 9.29 16.29 3.15
CA GLY A 45 9.21 17.29 2.10
C GLY A 45 9.24 16.74 0.66
N GLN A 46 9.45 15.43 0.47
CA GLN A 46 9.36 14.82 -0.86
C GLN A 46 7.91 14.77 -1.36
N LYS A 47 7.74 14.90 -2.68
CA LYS A 47 6.45 14.67 -3.34
C LYS A 47 6.32 13.22 -3.74
N ILE A 48 5.31 12.54 -3.21
CA ILE A 48 5.00 11.14 -3.54
C ILE A 48 3.62 11.04 -4.19
N LEU A 49 3.56 10.31 -5.31
CA LEU A 49 2.30 9.86 -5.90
C LEU A 49 2.07 8.39 -5.56
N ILE A 50 0.90 8.05 -5.04
CA ILE A 50 0.51 6.68 -4.69
C ILE A 50 -0.62 6.24 -5.63
N PHE A 51 -0.31 5.38 -6.59
CA PHE A 51 -1.28 4.83 -7.54
C PHE A 51 -1.93 3.57 -6.96
N GLY A 52 -3.26 3.60 -6.78
CA GLY A 52 -3.98 2.57 -6.02
C GLY A 52 -4.12 2.90 -4.52
N ALA A 53 -4.11 4.19 -4.17
CA ALA A 53 -4.06 4.70 -2.78
C ALA A 53 -5.20 4.21 -1.87
N SER A 54 -6.31 3.74 -2.43
CA SER A 54 -7.46 3.24 -1.67
C SER A 54 -7.44 1.72 -1.43
N GLY A 55 -6.39 1.00 -1.82
CA GLY A 55 -6.27 -0.46 -1.65
C GLY A 55 -5.64 -0.87 -0.30
N GLY A 56 -5.42 -2.16 -0.11
CA GLY A 56 -4.81 -2.67 1.14
C GLY A 56 -3.40 -2.12 1.39
N VAL A 57 -2.53 -2.16 0.36
CA VAL A 57 -1.20 -1.52 0.42
C VAL A 57 -1.31 0.01 0.36
N GLY A 58 -2.15 0.54 -0.53
CA GLY A 58 -2.28 1.98 -0.75
C GLY A 58 -2.70 2.76 0.50
N THR A 59 -3.68 2.25 1.25
CA THR A 59 -4.16 2.90 2.48
C THR A 59 -3.09 2.95 3.57
N ALA A 60 -2.23 1.93 3.67
CA ALA A 60 -1.07 1.94 4.54
C ALA A 60 0.03 2.87 4.02
N ALA A 61 0.26 2.89 2.70
CA ALA A 61 1.27 3.74 2.06
C ALA A 61 1.00 5.23 2.24
N VAL A 62 -0.27 5.67 2.16
CA VAL A 62 -0.65 7.06 2.43
C VAL A 62 -0.28 7.45 3.87
N GLN A 63 -0.66 6.62 4.84
CA GLN A 63 -0.42 6.92 6.26
C GLN A 63 1.07 6.88 6.60
N LEU A 64 1.82 5.91 6.06
CA LEU A 64 3.26 5.83 6.25
C LEU A 64 3.99 7.00 5.57
N ALA A 65 3.61 7.38 4.35
CA ALA A 65 4.17 8.55 3.69
C ALA A 65 3.92 9.83 4.51
N LYS A 66 2.75 9.94 5.14
CA LYS A 66 2.42 11.05 6.04
C LYS A 66 3.29 11.03 7.29
N TYR A 67 3.50 9.85 7.88
CA TYR A 67 4.43 9.66 9.00
C TYR A 67 5.85 10.10 8.64
N PHE A 68 6.33 9.80 7.42
CA PHE A 68 7.62 10.27 6.93
C PHE A 68 7.64 11.76 6.51
N GLY A 69 6.51 12.46 6.59
CA GLY A 69 6.41 13.90 6.31
C GLY A 69 6.47 14.27 4.82
N ALA A 70 6.04 13.39 3.92
CA ALA A 70 5.97 13.66 2.49
C ALA A 70 4.67 14.42 2.10
N GLU A 71 4.68 15.13 0.95
CA GLU A 71 3.48 15.66 0.30
C GLU A 71 2.90 14.57 -0.61
N ILE A 72 1.64 14.19 -0.35
CA ILE A 72 1.04 12.97 -0.88
C ILE A 72 -0.04 13.31 -1.90
N THR A 73 0.13 12.76 -3.10
CA THR A 73 -0.93 12.69 -4.12
C THR A 73 -1.43 11.25 -4.23
N GLY A 74 -2.66 10.99 -3.81
CA GLY A 74 -3.29 9.67 -3.95
C GLY A 74 -4.09 9.55 -5.24
N VAL A 75 -3.92 8.46 -5.98
CA VAL A 75 -4.71 8.16 -7.19
C VAL A 75 -5.63 6.98 -6.92
N CYS A 76 -6.94 7.18 -7.09
CA CYS A 76 -7.97 6.15 -6.93
C CYS A 76 -9.22 6.47 -7.78
N SER A 77 -10.25 5.63 -7.71
CA SER A 77 -11.53 5.88 -8.38
C SER A 77 -12.39 6.87 -7.58
N THR A 78 -13.37 7.52 -8.23
CA THR A 78 -14.24 8.56 -7.64
C THR A 78 -14.80 8.20 -6.26
N THR A 79 -15.35 7.00 -6.12
CA THR A 79 -16.04 6.55 -4.89
C THR A 79 -15.11 6.34 -3.68
N LYS A 80 -13.80 6.49 -3.87
CA LYS A 80 -12.75 6.21 -2.89
C LYS A 80 -11.92 7.44 -2.53
N LEU A 81 -12.19 8.60 -3.15
CA LEU A 81 -11.46 9.85 -2.94
C LEU A 81 -11.49 10.28 -1.47
N GLU A 82 -12.67 10.29 -0.85
CA GLU A 82 -12.83 10.70 0.55
C GLU A 82 -12.08 9.79 1.52
N LEU A 83 -12.04 8.47 1.25
CA LEU A 83 -11.23 7.55 2.06
C LEU A 83 -9.76 7.98 2.01
N VAL A 84 -9.20 8.14 0.81
CA VAL A 84 -7.78 8.46 0.63
C VAL A 84 -7.43 9.82 1.26
N LYS A 85 -8.31 10.81 1.10
CA LYS A 85 -8.16 12.13 1.74
C LYS A 85 -8.19 12.02 3.27
N SER A 86 -9.12 11.24 3.83
CA SER A 86 -9.23 11.01 5.29
C SER A 86 -8.03 10.28 5.91
N LEU A 87 -7.24 9.58 5.09
CA LEU A 87 -6.01 8.91 5.51
C LEU A 87 -4.80 9.84 5.48
N GLY A 88 -4.96 11.05 4.92
CA GLY A 88 -3.95 12.10 4.94
C GLY A 88 -3.27 12.38 3.62
N ALA A 89 -3.88 12.03 2.48
CA ALA A 89 -3.42 12.54 1.19
C ALA A 89 -3.72 14.04 1.08
N ASP A 90 -2.72 14.85 0.67
CA ASP A 90 -2.87 16.29 0.45
C ASP A 90 -3.69 16.56 -0.82
N LYS A 91 -3.50 15.72 -1.85
CA LYS A 91 -4.22 15.76 -3.12
C LYS A 91 -4.75 14.38 -3.47
N VAL A 92 -5.91 14.35 -4.11
CA VAL A 92 -6.50 13.12 -4.63
C VAL A 92 -6.85 13.30 -6.11
N ILE A 93 -6.49 12.30 -6.92
CA ILE A 93 -6.72 12.27 -8.36
C ILE A 93 -7.67 11.11 -8.66
N ASP A 94 -8.71 11.42 -9.42
CA ASP A 94 -9.64 10.43 -9.95
C ASP A 94 -9.16 9.91 -11.30
N TYR A 95 -8.57 8.72 -11.33
CA TYR A 95 -8.02 8.16 -12.58
C TYR A 95 -9.09 7.91 -13.65
N THR A 96 -10.38 7.89 -13.28
CA THR A 96 -11.48 7.72 -14.23
C THR A 96 -11.79 9.00 -15.01
N LYS A 97 -11.33 10.15 -14.49
CA LYS A 97 -11.58 11.48 -15.06
C LYS A 97 -10.33 12.10 -15.65
N GLU A 98 -9.18 11.85 -15.04
CA GLU A 98 -7.92 12.46 -15.47
C GLU A 98 -6.73 11.49 -15.39
N ASP A 99 -5.77 11.70 -16.28
CA ASP A 99 -4.49 11.00 -16.29
C ASP A 99 -3.45 11.87 -15.59
N PHE A 100 -3.03 11.43 -14.39
CA PHE A 100 -2.06 12.17 -13.58
C PHE A 100 -0.77 12.50 -14.35
N THR A 101 -0.41 11.70 -15.36
CA THR A 101 0.82 11.86 -16.14
C THR A 101 0.77 13.02 -17.14
N LYS A 102 -0.42 13.62 -17.33
CA LYS A 102 -0.65 14.77 -18.22
C LYS A 102 -0.70 16.11 -17.47
N SER A 103 -0.67 16.11 -16.15
CA SER A 103 -0.78 17.31 -15.31
C SER A 103 0.48 18.20 -15.31
N GLY A 104 1.60 17.72 -15.84
CA GLY A 104 2.91 18.38 -15.73
C GLY A 104 3.55 18.31 -14.34
N GLN A 105 2.86 17.72 -13.35
CA GLN A 105 3.41 17.53 -12.01
C GLN A 105 4.54 16.49 -12.02
N ILE A 106 5.58 16.77 -11.24
CA ILE A 106 6.77 15.92 -11.12
C ILE A 106 6.95 15.49 -9.66
N TYR A 107 7.15 14.20 -9.45
CA TYR A 107 7.26 13.55 -8.14
C TYR A 107 8.68 13.04 -7.87
N ASP A 108 9.07 13.03 -6.60
CA ASP A 108 10.29 12.37 -6.13
C ASP A 108 10.11 10.85 -6.15
N ILE A 109 8.91 10.39 -5.77
CA ILE A 109 8.54 8.98 -5.71
C ILE A 109 7.19 8.77 -6.39
N ILE A 110 7.09 7.76 -7.25
CA ILE A 110 5.81 7.20 -7.70
C ILE A 110 5.73 5.78 -7.17
N PHE A 111 4.69 5.49 -6.39
CA PHE A 111 4.43 4.17 -5.83
C PHE A 111 3.17 3.57 -6.46
N ASP A 112 3.35 2.61 -7.37
CA ASP A 112 2.26 1.87 -7.99
C ASP A 112 1.99 0.58 -7.22
N THR A 113 0.91 0.59 -6.44
CA THR A 113 0.52 -0.54 -5.58
C THR A 113 -0.35 -1.57 -6.29
N VAL A 114 -0.76 -1.30 -7.54
CA VAL A 114 -1.67 -2.15 -8.32
C VAL A 114 -1.06 -2.64 -9.63
N GLY A 115 0.09 -2.10 -10.02
CA GLY A 115 0.78 -2.44 -11.25
C GLY A 115 0.02 -2.06 -12.50
N LYS A 116 -0.77 -0.98 -12.48
CA LYS A 116 -1.59 -0.53 -13.63
C LYS A 116 -1.20 0.84 -14.19
N SER A 117 -0.29 1.57 -13.56
CA SER A 117 0.17 2.87 -14.08
C SER A 117 1.06 2.72 -15.33
N SER A 118 1.08 3.73 -16.20
CA SER A 118 1.91 3.71 -17.42
C SER A 118 3.39 3.92 -17.08
N VAL A 119 4.27 2.99 -17.46
CA VAL A 119 5.72 3.12 -17.18
C VAL A 119 6.31 4.37 -17.85
N SER A 120 5.92 4.66 -19.09
CA SER A 120 6.38 5.85 -19.82
C SER A 120 5.81 7.15 -19.23
N GLY A 121 4.56 7.13 -18.78
CA GLY A 121 3.93 8.24 -18.07
C GLY A 121 4.57 8.51 -16.72
N CYS A 122 4.85 7.46 -15.94
CA CYS A 122 5.61 7.53 -14.68
C CYS A 122 7.03 8.05 -14.94
N LYS A 123 7.70 7.58 -16.01
CA LYS A 123 9.01 8.12 -16.43
C LYS A 123 8.91 9.63 -16.62
N ARG A 124 7.91 10.17 -17.32
CA ARG A 124 7.80 11.63 -17.52
C ARG A 124 7.48 12.38 -16.23
N SER A 125 6.69 11.78 -15.35
CA SER A 125 6.21 12.41 -14.10
C SER A 125 7.17 12.24 -12.92
N LEU A 126 8.34 11.62 -13.12
CA LEU A 126 9.38 11.46 -12.09
C LEU A 126 10.48 12.50 -12.25
N LYS A 127 11.00 13.01 -11.12
CA LYS A 127 12.22 13.82 -11.10
C LYS A 127 13.40 13.02 -11.64
N LYS A 128 14.45 13.74 -12.04
CA LYS A 128 15.77 13.14 -12.28
C LYS A 128 16.20 12.43 -10.99
N LYS A 129 16.63 11.16 -11.06
CA LYS A 129 16.93 10.29 -9.91
C LYS A 129 15.74 9.92 -9.00
N GLY A 130 14.51 10.22 -9.40
CA GLY A 130 13.31 9.79 -8.68
C GLY A 130 13.12 8.27 -8.68
N PHE A 131 12.31 7.78 -7.75
CA PHE A 131 12.06 6.35 -7.54
C PHE A 131 10.68 5.96 -8.07
N TYR A 132 10.65 4.94 -8.92
CA TYR A 132 9.43 4.24 -9.28
C TYR A 132 9.35 2.93 -8.50
N LEU A 133 8.40 2.84 -7.58
CA LEU A 133 8.18 1.68 -6.73
C LEU A 133 7.00 0.87 -7.29
N LEU A 134 7.20 -0.41 -7.53
CA LEU A 134 6.20 -1.25 -8.21
C LEU A 134 6.00 -2.56 -7.46
N THR A 135 4.80 -2.76 -6.90
CA THR A 135 4.47 -3.96 -6.10
C THR A 135 4.17 -5.19 -6.96
N THR A 136 3.58 -4.96 -8.14
CA THR A 136 3.14 -6.02 -9.04
C THR A 136 3.35 -5.61 -10.49
N PHE A 137 3.72 -6.56 -11.32
CA PHE A 137 4.03 -6.35 -12.73
C PHE A 137 3.79 -7.62 -13.53
N GLY A 138 3.23 -7.45 -14.73
CA GLY A 138 3.26 -8.49 -15.76
C GLY A 138 4.58 -8.47 -16.52
N LEU A 139 4.87 -9.57 -17.24
CA LEU A 139 6.07 -9.71 -18.07
C LEU A 139 6.29 -8.53 -19.04
N PRO A 140 5.26 -7.97 -19.72
CA PRO A 140 5.46 -6.81 -20.60
C PRO A 140 5.97 -5.56 -19.85
N LYS A 141 5.50 -5.34 -18.62
CA LYS A 141 5.96 -4.21 -17.80
C LYS A 141 7.39 -4.39 -17.32
N LEU A 142 7.81 -5.62 -17.04
CA LEU A 142 9.18 -5.91 -16.64
C LEU A 142 10.18 -5.45 -17.70
N VAL A 143 9.93 -5.74 -18.98
CA VAL A 143 10.77 -5.29 -20.10
C VAL A 143 10.88 -3.76 -20.15
N GLN A 144 9.74 -3.06 -20.02
CA GLN A 144 9.73 -1.58 -20.03
C GLN A 144 10.49 -0.99 -18.83
N VAL A 145 10.37 -1.62 -17.66
CA VAL A 145 11.07 -1.22 -16.43
C VAL A 145 12.58 -1.41 -16.57
N LEU A 146 13.02 -2.55 -17.09
CA LEU A 146 14.44 -2.81 -17.36
C LEU A 146 14.99 -1.78 -18.34
N TRP A 147 14.22 -1.46 -19.39
CA TRP A 147 14.65 -0.45 -20.35
C TRP A 147 14.72 0.97 -19.73
N LEU A 148 13.76 1.31 -18.88
CA LEU A 148 13.77 2.56 -18.12
C LEU A 148 15.03 2.68 -17.26
N SER A 149 15.40 1.63 -16.54
CA SER A 149 16.57 1.60 -15.66
C SER A 149 17.90 1.74 -16.42
N MET A 150 17.99 1.26 -17.66
CA MET A 150 19.21 1.41 -18.47
C MET A 150 19.29 2.75 -19.22
N THR A 151 18.17 3.34 -19.62
CA THR A 151 18.16 4.65 -20.34
C THR A 151 18.13 5.88 -19.45
N SER A 152 17.88 5.71 -18.16
CA SER A 152 17.51 6.84 -17.30
C SER A 152 18.25 6.81 -15.98
N SER A 153 18.50 7.99 -15.42
CA SER A 153 18.96 8.12 -14.03
C SER A 153 17.88 7.79 -13.00
N LYS A 154 16.64 7.52 -13.45
CA LYS A 154 15.50 7.14 -12.61
C LYS A 154 15.67 5.71 -12.11
N LYS A 155 15.35 5.49 -10.84
CA LYS A 155 15.50 4.18 -10.19
C LYS A 155 14.16 3.47 -10.18
N VAL A 156 14.13 2.20 -10.59
CA VAL A 156 12.94 1.36 -10.44
C VAL A 156 13.21 0.30 -9.38
N ILE A 157 12.32 0.23 -8.39
CA ILE A 157 12.37 -0.77 -7.33
C ILE A 157 11.21 -1.73 -7.53
N ILE A 158 11.57 -2.99 -7.74
CA ILE A 158 10.70 -4.16 -7.73
C ILE A 158 11.19 -5.10 -6.63
N GLY A 159 10.30 -5.86 -6.01
CA GLY A 159 10.73 -6.82 -5.01
C GLY A 159 9.60 -7.57 -4.33
N MET A 160 9.96 -8.72 -3.77
CA MET A 160 9.12 -9.47 -2.85
C MET A 160 9.49 -9.06 -1.42
N VAL A 161 8.47 -8.74 -0.62
CA VAL A 161 8.66 -8.34 0.77
C VAL A 161 8.86 -9.59 1.62
N LYS A 162 10.01 -9.70 2.27
CA LYS A 162 10.19 -10.65 3.37
C LYS A 162 9.71 -9.97 4.64
N GLY A 163 8.65 -10.51 5.26
CA GLY A 163 8.21 -10.02 6.56
C GLY A 163 9.33 -10.21 7.60
N ARG A 164 9.53 -9.20 8.45
CA ARG A 164 10.49 -9.24 9.55
C ARG A 164 9.78 -8.82 10.83
N ALA A 165 10.13 -9.45 11.96
CA ALA A 165 9.53 -9.14 13.25
C ALA A 165 9.73 -7.67 13.63
N GLU A 166 10.91 -7.10 13.35
CA GLU A 166 11.22 -5.70 13.68
C GLU A 166 10.34 -4.71 12.91
N ASP A 167 9.95 -5.04 11.67
CA ASP A 167 9.05 -4.21 10.89
C ASP A 167 7.62 -4.27 11.45
N LEU A 168 7.19 -5.41 11.98
CA LEU A 168 5.90 -5.53 12.66
C LEU A 168 5.89 -4.78 13.99
N ILE A 169 6.98 -4.84 14.76
CA ILE A 169 7.14 -4.09 16.01
C ILE A 169 7.08 -2.58 15.73
N PHE A 170 7.81 -2.11 14.72
CA PHE A 170 7.74 -0.71 14.29
C PHE A 170 6.31 -0.29 13.90
N LEU A 171 5.60 -1.12 13.13
CA LEU A 171 4.21 -0.84 12.76
C LEU A 171 3.27 -0.83 13.98
N LYS A 172 3.48 -1.74 14.94
CA LYS A 172 2.74 -1.78 16.21
C LYS A 172 2.90 -0.46 16.97
N GLU A 173 4.12 0.04 17.11
CA GLU A 173 4.39 1.32 17.79
C GLU A 173 3.66 2.49 17.12
N LEU A 174 3.66 2.54 15.79
CA LEU A 174 2.92 3.58 15.04
C LEU A 174 1.41 3.46 15.21
N ILE A 175 0.88 2.24 15.31
CA ILE A 175 -0.54 1.98 15.56
C ILE A 175 -0.92 2.42 16.97
N GLU A 176 -0.13 2.04 17.97
CA GLU A 176 -0.38 2.41 19.38
C GLU A 176 -0.25 3.92 19.60
N ALA A 177 0.63 4.58 18.84
CA ALA A 177 0.73 6.05 18.78
C ALA A 177 -0.37 6.73 17.94
N GLY A 178 -1.34 5.98 17.40
CA GLY A 178 -2.46 6.50 16.61
C GLY A 178 -2.07 7.07 15.25
N LYS A 179 -0.87 6.75 14.73
CA LYS A 179 -0.36 7.24 13.43
C LYS A 179 -0.86 6.41 12.26
N ILE A 180 -1.20 5.15 12.50
CA ILE A 180 -1.75 4.23 11.50
C ILE A 180 -3.05 3.63 12.04
N LYS A 181 -4.09 3.68 11.21
CA LYS A 181 -5.36 2.97 11.42
C LYS A 181 -5.62 1.98 10.29
N SER A 182 -6.34 0.92 10.61
CA SER A 182 -6.81 -0.05 9.62
C SER A 182 -7.99 0.51 8.83
N ALA A 183 -7.95 0.34 7.51
CA ALA A 183 -9.09 0.64 6.63
C ALA A 183 -9.77 -0.69 6.27
N ILE A 184 -10.86 -1.02 6.97
CA ILE A 184 -11.68 -2.20 6.71
C ILE A 184 -12.91 -1.79 5.91
N ASP A 185 -13.14 -2.46 4.79
CA ASP A 185 -14.32 -2.29 3.96
C ASP A 185 -15.45 -3.21 4.40
N LYS A 186 -15.13 -4.51 4.49
CA LYS A 186 -16.08 -5.58 4.76
C LYS A 186 -15.44 -6.66 5.61
N ARG A 187 -16.31 -7.36 6.33
CA ARG A 187 -16.01 -8.54 7.12
C ARG A 187 -16.85 -9.68 6.59
N TYR A 188 -16.24 -10.84 6.45
CA TYR A 188 -16.88 -12.08 6.05
C TYR A 188 -16.52 -13.15 7.07
N PRO A 189 -17.44 -14.03 7.48
CA PRO A 189 -17.06 -15.23 8.24
C PRO A 189 -16.25 -16.18 7.35
N LEU A 190 -15.48 -17.07 7.98
CA LEU A 190 -14.54 -17.96 7.28
C LEU A 190 -15.21 -18.80 6.18
N GLU A 191 -16.45 -19.22 6.40
CA GLU A 191 -17.27 -19.99 5.46
C GLU A 191 -17.57 -19.20 4.17
N GLN A 192 -17.53 -17.86 4.24
CA GLN A 192 -17.78 -16.96 3.12
C GLN A 192 -16.50 -16.48 2.44
N THR A 193 -15.36 -17.13 2.67
CA THR A 193 -14.08 -16.77 2.03
C THR A 193 -14.19 -16.68 0.50
N ALA A 194 -14.91 -17.61 -0.15
CA ALA A 194 -15.11 -17.56 -1.60
C ALA A 194 -15.85 -16.29 -2.06
N GLU A 195 -16.86 -15.84 -1.31
CA GLU A 195 -17.61 -14.61 -1.62
C GLU A 195 -16.76 -13.37 -1.35
N ALA A 196 -15.95 -13.38 -0.28
CA ALA A 196 -14.98 -12.33 -0.02
C ALA A 196 -14.00 -12.16 -1.19
N HIS A 197 -13.49 -13.26 -1.74
CA HIS A 197 -12.62 -13.23 -2.93
C HIS A 197 -13.33 -12.65 -4.16
N ARG A 198 -14.54 -13.13 -4.48
CA ARG A 198 -15.34 -12.57 -5.60
C ARG A 198 -15.53 -11.06 -5.45
N TYR A 199 -15.84 -10.59 -4.24
CA TYR A 199 -15.96 -9.17 -3.96
C TYR A 199 -14.65 -8.40 -4.20
N VAL A 200 -13.51 -8.92 -3.72
CA VAL A 200 -12.19 -8.31 -3.94
C VAL A 200 -11.85 -8.23 -5.44
N GLU A 201 -12.16 -9.28 -6.20
CA GLU A 201 -11.89 -9.38 -7.64
C GLU A 201 -12.66 -8.35 -8.48
N THR A 202 -13.78 -7.83 -7.98
CA THR A 202 -14.47 -6.70 -8.65
C THR A 202 -13.62 -5.43 -8.72
N GLY A 203 -12.57 -5.31 -7.91
CA GLY A 203 -11.72 -4.12 -7.81
C GLY A 203 -12.36 -2.94 -7.09
N HIS A 204 -13.60 -3.08 -6.58
CA HIS A 204 -14.32 -1.99 -5.93
C HIS A 204 -14.03 -1.83 -4.45
N LYS A 205 -13.26 -2.74 -3.83
CA LYS A 205 -12.94 -2.66 -2.41
C LYS A 205 -12.21 -1.36 -2.01
N LYS A 206 -12.41 -0.96 -0.76
CA LYS A 206 -11.88 0.23 -0.08
C LYS A 206 -11.06 -0.18 1.14
N GLY A 207 -9.75 -0.27 0.98
CA GLY A 207 -8.86 -0.82 2.00
C GLY A 207 -8.86 -2.36 1.98
N ASN A 208 -9.17 -2.98 3.11
CA ASN A 208 -9.05 -4.41 3.36
C ASN A 208 -10.40 -5.09 3.54
N VAL A 209 -10.47 -6.35 3.14
CA VAL A 209 -11.60 -7.24 3.41
C VAL A 209 -11.08 -8.28 4.40
N VAL A 210 -11.78 -8.45 5.52
CA VAL A 210 -11.33 -9.28 6.63
C VAL A 210 -12.15 -10.55 6.69
N ILE A 211 -11.46 -11.67 6.91
CA ILE A 211 -12.10 -12.93 7.29
C ILE A 211 -12.10 -13.04 8.80
N THR A 212 -13.29 -13.24 9.36
CA THR A 212 -13.51 -13.46 10.79
C THR A 212 -13.56 -14.95 11.06
N VAL A 213 -12.92 -15.36 12.15
CA VAL A 213 -12.84 -16.74 12.60
C VAL A 213 -13.44 -16.77 14.00
N GLU A 214 -14.39 -17.66 14.27
CA GLU A 214 -15.00 -17.75 15.60
C GLU A 214 -13.94 -18.08 16.66
N HIS A 215 -13.86 -17.23 17.68
CA HIS A 215 -13.03 -17.49 18.85
C HIS A 215 -13.93 -18.16 19.88
N ASN A 216 -13.92 -19.49 19.94
CA ASN A 216 -14.57 -20.20 21.03
C ASN A 216 -13.82 -19.87 22.32
N ASN A 217 -14.35 -18.95 23.14
CA ASN A 217 -13.84 -18.62 24.50
C ASN A 217 -14.04 -19.76 25.52
N LYS A 218 -14.07 -21.02 25.05
CA LYS A 218 -14.08 -22.21 25.90
C LYS A 218 -12.67 -22.76 25.96
N THR A 219 -11.81 -22.13 26.76
CA THR A 219 -10.62 -22.77 27.33
C THR A 219 -10.22 -22.03 28.59
#